data_AF-A0A1R7QCH5-F1
#
_entry.id   AF-A0A1R7QCH5-F1
#
_cell.length_a   1.000
_cell.length_b   1.000
_cell.length_c   1.000
_cell.angle_alpha   90.00
_cell.angle_beta   90.00
_cell.angle_gamma   90.00
#
_symmetry.space_group_name_H-M   'P 1'
#
loop_
_entity.id
_entity.type
_entity.pdbx_description
1 polymer ?
#
loop_
_entity_poly.entity_id
_entity_poly.type
_entity_poly.pdbx_seq_one_letter_code
_entity_poly.pdbx_strand_id
1 'polypeptide(L)'
;MSFLKRYWFFLVVILGIFIIQIYFYFNTFGVQHDFKVFFWENLADKKFTASEDDGLEGKWGAFGDYMGGILNPVLGFITIVLLLISHYKDGERDNEYQKQREVDLFLSRLENLKISQYNNIQNIRVIKKNGDGKFEDYVVLGNIFFSVFFNILNRVFLSLKDEVSTDEDKLRIAYLVIYYGMESYSESISKKYNHLINCNKLEKLVLEIRDDMEEVYGLLLFNGFRTQLSSYFRGLYHIMGVIENSQLISEKEKYELSKDIRIQMSPQEQIILLVNSLTENGEKWNTKGYCVIFKLFRNVNAKEYFRDVDLSDIVYRKIDNYDVCNSNKLKKYQFREQDLDSFKKNYFEII
;
A
#
# COMPACT_ATOMS: atom_id res chain seq x y z
N MET A 1 31.79 -9.58 -23.82
CA MET A 1 32.16 -8.76 -25.01
C MET A 1 31.88 -7.25 -24.86
N SER A 2 31.22 -6.76 -23.80
CA SER A 2 30.87 -5.33 -23.62
C SER A 2 31.95 -4.48 -22.93
N PHE A 3 32.87 -5.08 -22.15
CA PHE A 3 33.89 -4.35 -21.39
C PHE A 3 34.97 -3.74 -22.30
N LEU A 4 35.55 -4.52 -23.21
CA LEU A 4 36.54 -4.05 -24.18
C LEU A 4 36.01 -2.92 -25.07
N LYS A 5 34.75 -2.99 -25.54
CA LYS A 5 34.14 -1.91 -26.34
C LYS A 5 33.93 -0.60 -25.55
N ARG A 6 33.70 -0.68 -24.24
CA ARG A 6 33.39 0.50 -23.40
C ARG A 6 34.64 1.23 -22.92
N TYR A 7 35.77 0.52 -22.76
CA TYR A 7 37.00 1.08 -22.18
C TYR A 7 38.21 1.08 -23.13
N TRP A 8 38.04 0.69 -24.40
CA TRP A 8 39.14 0.72 -25.38
C TRP A 8 39.79 2.10 -25.52
N PHE A 9 39.01 3.18 -25.39
CA PHE A 9 39.53 4.55 -25.39
C PHE A 9 40.56 4.78 -24.26
N PHE A 10 40.30 4.29 -23.05
CA PHE A 10 41.24 4.41 -21.93
C PHE A 10 42.51 3.59 -22.18
N LEU A 11 42.40 2.41 -22.78
CA LEU A 11 43.57 1.61 -23.17
C LEU A 11 44.43 2.33 -24.22
N VAL A 12 43.81 3.01 -25.19
CA VAL A 12 44.51 3.81 -26.20
C VAL A 12 45.21 5.02 -25.56
N VAL A 13 44.56 5.69 -24.59
CA VAL A 13 45.17 6.82 -23.88
C VAL A 13 46.36 6.36 -23.02
N ILE A 14 46.24 5.25 -22.29
CA ILE A 14 47.34 4.69 -21.49
C ILE A 14 48.51 4.29 -22.39
N LEU A 15 48.22 3.64 -23.53
CA LEU A 15 49.23 3.25 -24.50
C LEU A 15 49.90 4.47 -25.17
N GLY A 16 49.13 5.53 -25.42
CA GLY A 16 49.65 6.81 -25.91
C GLY A 16 50.59 7.50 -24.91
N ILE A 17 50.21 7.55 -23.62
CA ILE A 17 51.06 8.09 -22.55
C ILE A 17 52.35 7.27 -22.45
N PHE A 18 52.26 5.94 -22.53
CA PHE A 18 53.41 5.05 -22.50
C PHE A 18 54.39 5.29 -23.66
N ILE A 19 53.88 5.43 -24.89
CA ILE A 19 54.69 5.71 -26.08
C ILE A 19 55.35 7.10 -25.98
N ILE A 20 54.61 8.10 -25.50
CA ILE A 20 55.14 9.45 -25.29
C ILE A 20 56.27 9.44 -24.24
N GLN A 21 56.12 8.70 -23.15
CA GLN A 21 57.16 8.56 -22.13
C GLN A 21 58.42 7.89 -22.66
N ILE A 22 58.27 6.81 -23.44
CA ILE A 22 59.41 6.17 -24.11
C ILE A 22 60.13 7.17 -25.01
N TYR A 23 59.38 7.95 -25.80
CA TYR A 23 59.94 9.00 -26.66
C TYR A 23 60.70 10.06 -25.86
N PHE A 24 60.11 10.58 -24.78
CA PHE A 24 60.76 11.58 -23.92
C PHE A 24 62.00 11.03 -23.21
N TYR A 25 61.98 9.78 -22.75
CA TYR A 25 63.15 9.13 -22.15
C TYR A 25 64.31 9.06 -23.14
N PHE A 26 64.07 8.55 -24.35
CA PHE A 26 65.11 8.46 -25.38
C PHE A 26 65.57 9.84 -25.91
N ASN A 27 64.71 10.86 -25.88
CA ASN A 27 65.10 12.20 -26.28
C ASN A 27 65.91 12.93 -25.20
N THR A 28 65.62 12.66 -23.92
CA THR A 28 66.27 13.32 -22.77
C THR A 28 67.57 12.63 -22.36
N PHE A 29 67.58 11.29 -22.38
CA PHE A 29 68.72 10.47 -21.91
C PHE A 29 69.45 9.73 -23.05
N GLY A 30 68.89 9.67 -24.25
CA GLY A 30 69.46 8.90 -25.37
C GLY A 30 70.62 9.57 -26.11
N VAL A 31 71.01 10.81 -25.75
CA VAL A 31 72.22 11.46 -26.29
C VAL A 31 73.45 11.19 -25.40
N GLN A 32 73.26 10.77 -24.13
CA GLN A 32 74.36 10.49 -23.20
C GLN A 32 74.70 9.01 -23.04
N HIS A 33 73.91 8.08 -23.60
CA HIS A 33 74.16 6.65 -23.48
C HIS A 33 73.82 5.91 -24.78
N ASP A 34 74.71 5.01 -25.23
CA ASP A 34 74.55 4.00 -26.31
C ASP A 34 73.27 3.13 -26.23
N PHE A 35 72.41 3.37 -25.24
CA PHE A 35 71.19 2.65 -24.96
C PHE A 35 70.15 2.75 -26.09
N LYS A 36 70.09 3.84 -26.86
CA LYS A 36 69.13 3.99 -27.97
C LYS A 36 69.44 3.04 -29.13
N VAL A 37 70.70 2.95 -29.54
CA VAL A 37 71.16 2.02 -30.59
C VAL A 37 71.03 0.58 -30.10
N PHE A 38 71.50 0.32 -28.87
CA PHE A 38 71.41 -0.98 -28.20
C PHE A 38 69.97 -1.51 -28.06
N PHE A 39 69.01 -0.69 -27.65
CA PHE A 39 67.62 -1.09 -27.42
C PHE A 39 66.95 -1.60 -28.71
N TRP A 40 67.19 -0.90 -29.84
CA TRP A 40 66.62 -1.29 -31.14
C TRP A 40 67.35 -2.48 -31.78
N GLU A 41 68.67 -2.61 -31.59
CA GLU A 41 69.44 -3.77 -32.07
C GLU A 41 69.07 -5.07 -31.33
N ASN A 42 68.90 -5.03 -30.00
CA ASN A 42 68.63 -6.23 -29.20
C ASN A 42 67.15 -6.69 -29.23
N LEU A 43 66.21 -5.77 -29.48
CA LEU A 43 64.82 -6.15 -29.79
C LEU A 43 64.71 -6.88 -31.13
N ALA A 44 65.58 -6.55 -32.09
CA ALA A 44 65.60 -7.13 -33.42
C ALA A 44 66.27 -8.52 -33.46
N ASP A 45 67.36 -8.73 -32.70
CA ASP A 45 68.21 -9.93 -32.84
C ASP A 45 67.90 -11.10 -31.89
N LYS A 46 66.90 -11.02 -31.00
CA LYS A 46 66.44 -12.13 -30.14
C LYS A 46 67.53 -12.85 -29.30
N LYS A 47 68.75 -12.32 -29.18
CA LYS A 47 69.80 -12.89 -28.32
C LYS A 47 69.81 -12.20 -26.96
N PHE A 48 68.98 -12.70 -26.05
CA PHE A 48 68.98 -12.33 -24.64
C PHE A 48 69.98 -13.20 -23.86
N THR A 49 71.25 -13.24 -24.28
CA THR A 49 72.31 -13.89 -23.51
C THR A 49 73.06 -12.81 -22.76
N ALA A 50 72.80 -12.71 -21.46
CA ALA A 50 73.53 -11.82 -20.56
C ALA A 50 74.99 -12.29 -20.50
N SER A 51 75.90 -11.54 -21.12
CA SER A 51 77.32 -11.60 -20.77
C SER A 51 77.50 -10.92 -19.42
N GLU A 52 78.25 -11.53 -18.52
CA GLU A 52 78.62 -10.90 -17.25
C GLU A 52 79.36 -9.57 -17.52
N ASP A 53 78.76 -8.47 -17.07
CA ASP A 53 79.35 -7.14 -16.87
C ASP A 53 79.41 -6.16 -18.06
N ASP A 54 78.32 -6.04 -18.83
CA ASP A 54 78.08 -4.96 -19.82
C ASP A 54 77.23 -3.78 -19.29
N GLY A 55 76.99 -3.75 -17.97
CA GLY A 55 76.19 -2.70 -17.30
C GLY A 55 74.72 -2.64 -17.78
N LEU A 56 74.27 -3.69 -18.48
CA LEU A 56 72.95 -3.77 -19.10
C LEU A 56 71.82 -3.76 -18.08
N GLU A 57 72.02 -4.52 -17.01
CA GLU A 57 71.08 -4.66 -15.92
C GLU A 57 70.82 -3.32 -15.23
N GLY A 58 71.88 -2.51 -15.05
CA GLY A 58 71.77 -1.15 -14.52
C GLY A 58 71.04 -0.18 -15.45
N LYS A 59 71.20 -0.31 -16.78
CA LYS A 59 70.49 0.53 -17.77
C LYS A 59 68.99 0.19 -17.85
N TRP A 60 68.66 -1.09 -17.80
CA TRP A 60 67.26 -1.55 -17.70
C TRP A 60 66.65 -1.19 -16.34
N GLY A 61 67.43 -1.25 -15.26
CA GLY A 61 67.05 -0.75 -13.94
C GLY A 61 66.69 0.74 -13.97
N ALA A 62 67.57 1.60 -14.53
CA ALA A 62 67.33 3.04 -14.63
C ALA A 62 66.11 3.38 -15.52
N PHE A 63 65.91 2.67 -16.63
CA PHE A 63 64.69 2.81 -17.44
C PHE A 63 63.44 2.38 -16.67
N GLY A 64 63.51 1.25 -15.96
CA GLY A 64 62.45 0.76 -15.09
C GLY A 64 62.10 1.76 -13.98
N ASP A 65 63.10 2.39 -13.37
CA ASP A 65 62.93 3.41 -12.33
C ASP A 65 62.27 4.68 -12.89
N TYR A 66 62.65 5.13 -14.08
CA TYR A 66 62.02 6.27 -14.75
C TYR A 66 60.55 5.97 -15.11
N MET A 67 60.30 4.84 -15.78
CA MET A 67 58.95 4.45 -16.19
C MET A 67 58.07 4.19 -14.97
N GLY A 68 58.58 3.48 -13.95
CA GLY A 68 57.88 3.23 -12.69
C GLY A 68 57.62 4.51 -11.89
N GLY A 69 58.57 5.43 -11.87
CA GLY A 69 58.45 6.72 -11.20
C GLY A 69 57.37 7.64 -11.77
N ILE A 70 57.02 7.50 -13.05
CA ILE A 70 55.99 8.32 -13.70
C ILE A 70 54.66 7.55 -13.87
N LEU A 71 54.72 6.28 -14.30
CA LEU A 71 53.51 5.47 -14.51
C LEU A 71 52.78 5.19 -13.20
N ASN A 72 53.48 4.88 -12.12
CA ASN A 72 52.82 4.52 -10.87
C ASN A 72 52.00 5.70 -10.28
N PRO A 73 52.52 6.94 -10.21
CA PRO A 73 51.71 8.09 -9.79
C PRO A 73 50.54 8.40 -10.73
N VAL A 74 50.73 8.29 -12.05
CA VAL A 74 49.66 8.55 -13.04
C VAL A 74 48.54 7.52 -12.93
N LEU A 75 48.88 6.23 -12.88
CA LEU A 75 47.91 5.14 -12.68
C LEU A 75 47.26 5.20 -11.30
N GLY A 76 48.02 5.58 -10.26
CA GLY A 76 47.50 5.84 -8.92
C GLY A 76 46.47 6.97 -8.91
N PHE A 77 46.75 8.08 -9.59
CA PHE A 77 45.82 9.20 -9.72
C PHE A 77 44.56 8.80 -10.49
N ILE A 78 44.68 8.08 -11.62
CA ILE A 78 43.53 7.55 -12.37
C ILE A 78 42.68 6.65 -11.48
N THR A 79 43.31 5.76 -10.70
CA THR A 79 42.62 4.89 -9.74
C THR A 79 41.83 5.70 -8.72
N ILE A 80 42.42 6.75 -8.13
CA ILE A 80 41.73 7.64 -7.18
C ILE A 80 40.53 8.32 -7.83
N VAL A 81 40.69 8.86 -9.04
CA VAL A 81 39.59 9.51 -9.78
C VAL A 81 38.46 8.51 -10.07
N LEU A 82 38.78 7.29 -10.50
CA LEU A 82 37.79 6.24 -10.73
C LEU A 82 37.06 5.83 -9.45
N LEU A 83 37.78 5.72 -8.33
CA LEU A 83 37.18 5.44 -7.03
C LEU A 83 36.24 6.56 -6.57
N LEU A 84 36.61 7.84 -6.77
CA LEU A 84 35.74 8.97 -6.46
C LEU A 84 34.46 8.96 -7.31
N ILE A 85 34.56 8.67 -8.60
CA ILE A 85 33.39 8.53 -9.49
C ILE A 85 32.50 7.36 -9.04
N SER A 86 33.10 6.20 -8.70
CA SER A 86 32.35 5.04 -8.21
C SER A 86 31.62 5.38 -6.92
N HIS A 87 32.31 5.98 -5.96
CA HIS A 87 31.74 6.31 -4.66
C HIS A 87 30.58 7.31 -4.77
N TYR A 88 30.72 8.34 -5.62
CA TYR A 88 29.63 9.29 -5.88
C TYR A 88 28.40 8.58 -6.45
N LYS A 89 28.60 7.69 -7.44
CA LYS A 89 27.52 6.92 -8.04
C LYS A 89 26.87 5.94 -7.05
N ASP A 90 27.67 5.33 -6.18
CA ASP A 90 27.14 4.43 -5.14
C ASP A 90 26.32 5.21 -4.11
N GLY A 91 26.71 6.45 -3.77
CA GLY A 91 25.91 7.31 -2.90
C GLY A 91 24.54 7.70 -3.48
N GLU A 92 24.45 7.96 -4.79
CA GLU A 92 23.16 8.20 -5.45
C GLU A 92 22.27 6.95 -5.44
N ARG A 93 22.85 5.78 -5.73
CA ARG A 93 22.15 4.49 -5.68
C ARG A 93 21.64 4.18 -4.28
N ASP A 94 22.45 4.44 -3.24
CA ASP A 94 22.06 4.21 -1.86
C ASP A 94 20.84 5.06 -1.47
N ASN A 95 20.75 6.32 -1.93
CA ASN A 95 19.58 7.17 -1.72
C ASN A 95 18.32 6.61 -2.42
N GLU A 96 18.44 6.11 -3.65
CA GLU A 96 17.33 5.46 -4.36
C GLU A 96 16.89 4.16 -3.65
N TYR A 97 17.84 3.33 -3.23
CA TYR A 97 17.56 2.11 -2.47
C TYR A 97 16.89 2.41 -1.13
N GLN A 98 17.28 3.48 -0.43
CA GLN A 98 16.61 3.90 0.81
C GLN A 98 15.15 4.28 0.57
N LYS A 99 14.87 5.09 -0.45
CA LYS A 99 13.48 5.44 -0.82
C LYS A 99 12.65 4.22 -1.17
N GLN A 100 13.22 3.30 -1.97
CA GLN A 100 12.54 2.06 -2.34
C GLN A 100 12.26 1.19 -1.10
N ARG A 101 13.22 1.09 -0.18
CA ARG A 101 13.06 0.35 1.08
C ARG A 101 11.95 0.94 1.95
N GLU A 102 11.80 2.26 2.01
CA GLU A 102 10.70 2.89 2.74
C GLU A 102 9.34 2.52 2.15
N VAL A 103 9.23 2.50 0.81
CA VAL A 103 8.03 2.04 0.12
C VAL A 103 7.76 0.56 0.41
N ASP A 104 8.77 -0.30 0.35
CA ASP A 104 8.62 -1.74 0.63
C ASP A 104 8.19 -2.00 2.08
N LEU A 105 8.75 -1.28 3.05
CA LEU A 105 8.34 -1.34 4.45
C LEU A 105 6.91 -0.87 4.65
N PHE A 106 6.50 0.19 3.95
CA PHE A 106 5.12 0.67 3.96
C PHE A 106 4.15 -0.37 3.39
N LEU A 107 4.47 -0.97 2.23
CA LEU A 107 3.65 -2.02 1.61
C LEU A 107 3.58 -3.27 2.51
N SER A 108 4.70 -3.67 3.12
CA SER A 108 4.72 -4.76 4.09
C SER A 108 3.85 -4.49 5.32
N ARG A 109 3.87 -3.25 5.84
CA ARG A 109 2.97 -2.84 6.93
C ARG A 109 1.50 -2.91 6.51
N LEU A 110 1.16 -2.46 5.29
CA LEU A 110 -0.20 -2.57 4.77
C LEU A 110 -0.65 -4.03 4.65
N GLU A 111 0.22 -4.92 4.18
CA GLU A 111 -0.09 -6.35 4.07
C GLU A 111 -0.34 -6.97 5.45
N ASN A 112 0.45 -6.63 6.45
CA ASN A 112 0.21 -7.08 7.83
C ASN A 112 -1.12 -6.58 8.39
N LEU A 113 -1.50 -5.33 8.10
CA LEU A 113 -2.79 -4.79 8.50
C LEU A 113 -3.95 -5.50 7.80
N LYS A 114 -3.81 -5.84 6.50
CA LYS A 114 -4.79 -6.64 5.75
C LYS A 114 -4.97 -8.03 6.37
N ILE A 115 -3.86 -8.72 6.66
CA ILE A 115 -3.88 -10.05 7.30
C ILE A 115 -4.55 -9.96 8.68
N SER A 116 -4.21 -8.95 9.48
CA SER A 116 -4.85 -8.74 10.80
C SER A 116 -6.36 -8.51 10.66
N GLN A 117 -6.79 -7.72 9.68
CA GLN A 117 -8.20 -7.48 9.41
C GLN A 117 -8.92 -8.76 8.99
N TYR A 118 -8.34 -9.54 8.09
CA TYR A 118 -8.88 -10.82 7.66
C TYR A 118 -9.02 -11.78 8.84
N ASN A 119 -7.99 -11.89 9.69
CA ASN A 119 -8.02 -12.73 10.88
C ASN A 119 -9.11 -12.29 11.88
N ASN A 120 -9.35 -10.98 12.03
CA ASN A 120 -10.43 -10.50 12.89
C ASN A 120 -11.80 -10.98 12.39
N ILE A 121 -12.02 -11.00 11.08
CA ILE A 121 -13.26 -11.50 10.48
C ILE A 121 -13.38 -13.01 10.67
N GLN A 122 -12.33 -13.77 10.34
CA GLN A 122 -12.35 -15.23 10.42
C GLN A 122 -12.63 -15.74 11.84
N ASN A 123 -12.26 -14.96 12.86
CA ASN A 123 -12.45 -15.32 14.26
C ASN A 123 -13.70 -14.69 14.90
N ILE A 124 -14.64 -14.16 14.11
CA ILE A 124 -15.92 -13.68 14.63
C ILE A 124 -16.70 -14.84 15.24
N ARG A 125 -16.97 -14.72 16.54
CA ARG A 125 -17.71 -15.69 17.35
C ARG A 125 -19.08 -15.15 17.74
N VAL A 126 -20.08 -16.02 17.66
CA VAL A 126 -21.46 -15.77 18.08
C VAL A 126 -21.86 -16.86 19.07
N ILE A 127 -22.62 -16.50 20.10
CA ILE A 127 -23.08 -17.43 21.12
C ILE A 127 -24.15 -18.34 20.53
N LYS A 128 -24.03 -19.63 20.77
CA LYS A 128 -25.03 -20.64 20.40
C LYS A 128 -26.21 -20.57 21.36
N LYS A 129 -27.43 -20.66 20.82
CA LYS A 129 -28.64 -20.78 21.63
C LYS A 129 -28.71 -22.20 22.21
N ASN A 130 -28.34 -22.36 23.47
CA ASN A 130 -28.41 -23.64 24.18
C ASN A 130 -29.75 -23.74 24.94
N GLY A 131 -30.45 -24.88 24.84
CA GLY A 131 -31.71 -25.12 25.55
C GLY A 131 -31.58 -25.27 27.07
N ASP A 132 -30.37 -25.55 27.56
CA ASP A 132 -30.15 -26.09 28.91
C ASP A 132 -29.45 -25.12 29.89
N GLY A 133 -29.24 -23.86 29.49
CA GLY A 133 -28.71 -22.81 30.38
C GLY A 133 -27.29 -23.02 30.93
N LYS A 134 -26.50 -23.95 30.37
CA LYS A 134 -25.10 -24.20 30.79
C LYS A 134 -24.12 -23.78 29.69
N PHE A 135 -23.20 -22.88 30.08
CA PHE A 135 -22.03 -22.33 29.38
C PHE A 135 -22.25 -21.88 27.92
N GLU A 136 -21.78 -20.66 27.60
CA GLU A 136 -21.84 -20.09 26.25
C GLU A 136 -20.93 -20.89 25.30
N ASP A 137 -21.50 -21.87 24.59
CA ASP A 137 -20.85 -22.43 23.41
C ASP A 137 -20.79 -21.34 22.33
N TYR A 138 -19.63 -21.19 21.68
CA TYR A 138 -19.46 -20.24 20.59
C TYR A 138 -19.36 -20.94 19.25
N VAL A 139 -19.98 -20.36 18.23
CA VAL A 139 -19.79 -20.73 16.82
C VAL A 139 -18.94 -19.67 16.14
N VAL A 140 -17.89 -20.10 15.46
CA VAL A 140 -17.08 -19.23 14.59
C VAL A 140 -17.80 -19.10 13.25
N LEU A 141 -18.23 -17.89 12.89
CA LEU A 141 -18.95 -17.65 11.64
C LEU A 141 -18.04 -17.19 10.50
N GLY A 142 -16.89 -16.56 10.80
CA GLY A 142 -16.06 -15.98 9.76
C GLY A 142 -16.83 -14.99 8.87
N ASN A 143 -16.63 -15.08 7.55
CA ASN A 143 -17.33 -14.24 6.56
C ASN A 143 -18.87 -14.42 6.57
N ILE A 144 -19.39 -15.59 6.99
CA ILE A 144 -20.83 -15.87 7.05
C ILE A 144 -21.52 -14.89 8.01
N PHE A 145 -20.79 -14.36 9.00
CA PHE A 145 -21.29 -13.35 9.92
C PHE A 145 -21.97 -12.18 9.21
N PHE A 146 -21.39 -11.65 8.13
CA PHE A 146 -21.95 -10.48 7.46
C PHE A 146 -23.25 -10.80 6.72
N SER A 147 -23.41 -12.02 6.21
CA SER A 147 -24.67 -12.49 5.63
C SER A 147 -25.76 -12.65 6.70
N VAL A 148 -25.42 -13.22 7.86
CA VAL A 148 -26.35 -13.35 8.99
C VAL A 148 -26.75 -11.96 9.51
N PHE A 149 -25.77 -11.08 9.74
CA PHE A 149 -26.01 -9.70 10.15
C PHE A 149 -26.92 -8.97 9.16
N PHE A 150 -26.64 -9.09 7.86
CA PHE A 150 -27.46 -8.48 6.82
C PHE A 150 -28.91 -8.98 6.86
N ASN A 151 -29.14 -10.28 7.06
CA ASN A 151 -30.49 -10.84 7.13
C ASN A 151 -31.27 -10.29 8.34
N ILE A 152 -30.63 -10.20 9.51
CA ILE A 152 -31.25 -9.61 10.70
C ILE A 152 -31.53 -8.12 10.47
N LEU A 153 -30.57 -7.40 9.90
CA LEU A 153 -30.71 -5.98 9.55
C LEU A 153 -31.91 -5.76 8.64
N ASN A 154 -32.08 -6.59 7.61
CA ASN A 154 -33.22 -6.52 6.71
C ASN A 154 -34.55 -6.85 7.41
N ARG A 155 -34.58 -7.83 8.33
CA ARG A 155 -35.79 -8.13 9.11
C ARG A 155 -36.22 -6.98 9.99
N VAL A 156 -35.28 -6.40 10.74
CA VAL A 156 -35.57 -5.24 11.60
C VAL A 156 -35.92 -4.02 10.75
N PHE A 157 -35.26 -3.80 9.62
CA PHE A 157 -35.60 -2.71 8.70
C PHE A 157 -37.05 -2.79 8.21
N LEU A 158 -37.49 -3.99 7.79
CA LEU A 158 -38.85 -4.19 7.26
C LEU A 158 -39.93 -4.01 8.33
N SER A 159 -39.66 -4.38 9.59
CA SER A 159 -40.64 -4.19 10.67
C SER A 159 -40.84 -2.72 11.06
N LEU A 160 -39.90 -1.84 10.69
CA LEU A 160 -39.99 -0.40 10.94
C LEU A 160 -40.76 0.37 9.87
N LYS A 161 -41.30 -0.30 8.85
CA LYS A 161 -41.93 0.33 7.68
C LYS A 161 -43.03 1.33 8.03
N ASP A 162 -43.88 0.98 8.98
CA ASP A 162 -45.04 1.80 9.41
C ASP A 162 -44.71 2.72 10.59
N GLU A 163 -43.50 2.61 11.15
CA GLU A 163 -43.09 3.28 12.39
C GLU A 163 -42.17 4.47 12.15
N VAL A 164 -41.31 4.38 11.13
CA VAL A 164 -40.27 5.36 10.87
C VAL A 164 -40.43 5.87 9.44
N SER A 165 -40.42 7.18 9.25
CA SER A 165 -40.80 7.77 7.95
C SER A 165 -39.77 7.57 6.84
N THR A 166 -38.47 7.66 7.15
CA THR A 166 -37.41 7.61 6.14
C THR A 166 -36.67 6.27 6.17
N ASP A 167 -36.28 5.76 5.00
CA ASP A 167 -35.52 4.51 4.91
C ASP A 167 -34.12 4.64 5.50
N GLU A 168 -33.51 5.83 5.42
CA GLU A 168 -32.23 6.10 6.07
C GLU A 168 -32.31 5.98 7.59
N ASP A 169 -33.39 6.49 8.19
CA ASP A 169 -33.64 6.38 9.63
C ASP A 169 -33.99 4.95 10.05
N LYS A 170 -34.78 4.22 9.23
CA LYS A 170 -35.02 2.78 9.45
C LYS A 170 -33.71 2.01 9.46
N LEU A 171 -32.82 2.25 8.49
CA LEU A 171 -31.50 1.60 8.41
C LEU A 171 -30.63 1.93 9.63
N ARG A 172 -30.61 3.20 10.06
CA ARG A 172 -29.89 3.64 11.26
C ARG A 172 -30.40 2.90 12.50
N ILE A 173 -31.72 2.93 12.74
CA ILE A 173 -32.34 2.30 13.91
C ILE A 173 -32.11 0.79 13.89
N ALA A 174 -32.36 0.12 12.75
CA ALA A 174 -32.15 -1.31 12.60
C ALA A 174 -30.70 -1.72 12.89
N TYR A 175 -29.73 -0.95 12.38
CA TYR A 175 -28.32 -1.18 12.69
C TYR A 175 -28.00 -1.01 14.18
N LEU A 176 -28.50 0.05 14.82
CA LEU A 176 -28.21 0.32 16.24
C LEU A 176 -28.82 -0.75 17.16
N VAL A 177 -30.01 -1.25 16.84
CA VAL A 177 -30.65 -2.38 17.55
C VAL A 177 -29.73 -3.60 17.56
N ILE A 178 -29.23 -4.01 16.39
CA ILE A 178 -28.40 -5.22 16.25
C ILE A 178 -26.98 -4.97 16.78
N TYR A 179 -26.45 -3.77 16.59
CA TYR A 179 -25.12 -3.40 17.02
C TYR A 179 -25.00 -3.38 18.55
N TYR A 180 -25.94 -2.75 19.25
CA TYR A 180 -25.93 -2.69 20.72
C TYR A 180 -26.59 -3.90 21.39
N GLY A 181 -27.50 -4.59 20.71
CA GLY A 181 -28.24 -5.71 21.28
C GLY A 181 -29.31 -5.28 22.28
N MET A 182 -30.14 -6.24 22.69
CA MET A 182 -31.32 -6.04 23.55
C MET A 182 -31.00 -5.33 24.86
N GLU A 183 -29.81 -5.54 25.40
CA GLU A 183 -29.40 -4.97 26.69
C GLU A 183 -29.13 -3.47 26.63
N SER A 184 -28.80 -2.91 25.46
CA SER A 184 -28.24 -1.56 25.39
C SER A 184 -28.76 -0.69 24.25
N TYR A 185 -29.51 -1.22 23.28
CA TYR A 185 -29.99 -0.40 22.17
C TYR A 185 -30.97 0.69 22.63
N SER A 186 -31.82 0.40 23.63
CA SER A 186 -32.87 1.32 24.09
C SER A 186 -32.28 2.63 24.65
N GLU A 187 -31.15 2.55 25.35
CA GLU A 187 -30.41 3.72 25.82
C GLU A 187 -29.84 4.53 24.64
N SER A 188 -29.27 3.87 23.64
CA SER A 188 -28.73 4.54 22.44
C SER A 188 -29.82 5.24 21.62
N ILE A 189 -30.98 4.58 21.46
CA ILE A 189 -32.11 5.10 20.69
C ILE A 189 -32.78 6.26 21.44
N SER A 190 -33.05 6.11 22.75
CA SER A 190 -33.72 7.14 23.54
C SER A 190 -32.94 8.46 23.61
N LYS A 191 -31.60 8.42 23.62
CA LYS A 191 -30.76 9.63 23.68
C LYS A 191 -30.81 10.51 22.43
N LYS A 192 -30.96 9.93 21.24
CA LYS A 192 -30.81 10.67 19.97
C LYS A 192 -31.97 10.50 18.98
N TYR A 193 -32.67 9.37 19.06
CA TYR A 193 -33.64 8.93 18.05
C TYR A 193 -35.05 8.75 18.63
N ASN A 194 -35.30 9.20 19.88
CA ASN A 194 -36.63 9.11 20.51
C ASN A 194 -37.72 9.91 19.77
N HIS A 195 -37.33 10.92 18.99
CA HIS A 195 -38.25 11.67 18.12
C HIS A 195 -38.65 10.89 16.86
N LEU A 196 -37.93 9.82 16.51
CA LEU A 196 -38.20 9.00 15.34
C LEU A 196 -39.03 7.76 15.66
N ILE A 197 -38.86 7.18 16.86
CA ILE A 197 -39.58 5.97 17.26
C ILE A 197 -39.76 5.88 18.78
N ASN A 198 -40.90 5.35 19.22
CA ASN A 198 -41.16 5.04 20.62
C ASN A 198 -40.45 3.74 21.05
N CYS A 199 -39.58 3.80 22.06
CA CYS A 199 -38.80 2.65 22.51
C CYS A 199 -39.64 1.44 22.96
N ASN A 200 -40.78 1.64 23.62
CA ASN A 200 -41.63 0.52 24.08
C ASN A 200 -42.25 -0.23 22.90
N LYS A 201 -42.55 0.50 21.81
CA LYS A 201 -43.08 -0.11 20.59
C LYS A 201 -41.98 -0.84 19.82
N LEU A 202 -40.80 -0.23 19.72
CA LEU A 202 -39.61 -0.85 19.15
C LEU A 202 -39.27 -2.16 19.87
N GLU A 203 -39.32 -2.17 21.21
CA GLU A 203 -38.99 -3.35 22.01
C GLU A 203 -39.90 -4.54 21.68
N LYS A 204 -41.21 -4.33 21.55
CA LYS A 204 -42.15 -5.38 21.15
C LYS A 204 -41.82 -5.97 19.78
N LEU A 205 -41.58 -5.10 18.79
CA LEU A 205 -41.21 -5.53 17.43
C LEU A 205 -39.90 -6.32 17.41
N VAL A 206 -38.89 -5.88 18.17
CA VAL A 206 -37.58 -6.54 18.21
C VAL A 206 -37.67 -7.87 18.94
N LEU A 207 -38.48 -8.00 19.99
CA LEU A 207 -38.69 -9.27 20.70
C LEU A 207 -39.27 -10.34 19.78
N GLU A 208 -40.29 -10.01 18.99
CA GLU A 208 -40.90 -10.93 18.02
C GLU A 208 -39.86 -11.41 16.98
N ILE A 209 -39.10 -10.48 16.40
CA ILE A 209 -38.08 -10.81 15.39
C ILE A 209 -36.93 -11.62 15.99
N ARG A 210 -36.53 -11.31 17.23
CA ARG A 210 -35.48 -12.03 17.94
C ARG A 210 -35.86 -13.49 18.07
N ASP A 211 -37.04 -13.77 18.59
CA ASP A 211 -37.45 -15.14 18.90
C ASP A 211 -37.47 -15.99 17.62
N ASP A 212 -38.06 -15.46 16.53
CA ASP A 212 -38.06 -16.09 15.21
C ASP A 212 -36.64 -16.35 14.67
N MET A 213 -35.80 -15.32 14.62
CA MET A 213 -34.48 -15.42 14.01
C MET A 213 -33.53 -16.30 14.81
N GLU A 214 -33.53 -16.18 16.12
CA GLU A 214 -32.65 -16.99 16.98
C GLU A 214 -33.08 -18.47 17.01
N GLU A 215 -34.37 -18.77 16.78
CA GLU A 215 -34.84 -20.13 16.55
C GLU A 215 -34.34 -20.69 15.21
N VAL A 216 -34.50 -19.94 14.11
CA VAL A 216 -34.05 -20.38 12.77
C VAL A 216 -32.54 -20.62 12.72
N TYR A 217 -31.76 -19.74 13.32
CA TYR A 217 -30.29 -19.82 13.25
C TYR A 217 -29.67 -20.66 14.38
N GLY A 218 -30.38 -20.88 15.50
CA GLY A 218 -29.82 -21.52 16.69
C GLY A 218 -28.69 -20.71 17.35
N LEU A 219 -28.71 -19.37 17.20
CA LEU A 219 -27.69 -18.44 17.67
C LEU A 219 -28.33 -17.28 18.44
N LEU A 220 -27.62 -16.70 19.40
CA LEU A 220 -28.04 -15.46 20.07
C LEU A 220 -27.63 -14.25 19.21
N LEU A 221 -28.55 -13.81 18.36
CA LEU A 221 -28.34 -12.82 17.32
C LEU A 221 -28.60 -11.38 17.79
N PHE A 222 -29.26 -11.21 18.93
CA PHE A 222 -29.59 -9.90 19.49
C PHE A 222 -28.85 -9.58 20.81
N ASN A 223 -27.77 -10.31 21.12
CA ASN A 223 -26.87 -9.98 22.24
C ASN A 223 -25.93 -8.79 21.95
N GLY A 224 -25.95 -8.26 20.73
CA GLY A 224 -25.16 -7.11 20.31
C GLY A 224 -23.81 -7.52 19.71
N PHE A 225 -23.49 -6.91 18.55
CA PHE A 225 -22.23 -7.15 17.83
C PHE A 225 -21.26 -5.97 17.90
N ARG A 226 -21.43 -5.08 18.88
CA ARG A 226 -20.62 -3.88 19.05
C ARG A 226 -19.13 -4.17 19.05
N THR A 227 -18.69 -5.17 19.81
CA THR A 227 -17.25 -5.47 19.95
C THR A 227 -16.63 -5.91 18.63
N GLN A 228 -17.30 -6.84 17.93
CA GLN A 228 -16.87 -7.41 16.66
C GLN A 228 -16.83 -6.32 15.57
N LEU A 229 -17.94 -5.60 15.38
CA LEU A 229 -18.07 -4.57 14.36
C LEU A 229 -17.19 -3.33 14.65
N SER A 230 -17.07 -2.92 15.92
CA SER A 230 -16.17 -1.83 16.30
C SER A 230 -14.73 -2.15 15.95
N SER A 231 -14.27 -3.38 16.23
CA SER A 231 -12.91 -3.80 15.91
C SER A 231 -12.69 -3.79 14.40
N TYR A 232 -13.61 -4.43 13.66
CA TYR A 232 -13.57 -4.50 12.21
C TYR A 232 -13.54 -3.11 11.55
N PHE A 233 -14.48 -2.22 11.86
CA PHE A 233 -14.54 -0.89 11.21
C PHE A 233 -13.37 0.01 11.62
N ARG A 234 -12.86 -0.09 12.84
CA ARG A 234 -11.66 0.65 13.25
C ARG A 234 -10.41 0.19 12.49
N GLY A 235 -10.26 -1.13 12.28
CA GLY A 235 -9.17 -1.68 11.47
C GLY A 235 -9.23 -1.19 10.04
N LEU A 236 -10.40 -1.31 9.40
CA LEU A 236 -10.61 -0.82 8.04
C LEU A 236 -10.37 0.69 7.92
N TYR A 237 -10.87 1.49 8.87
CA TYR A 237 -10.65 2.94 8.92
C TYR A 237 -9.17 3.30 9.05
N HIS A 238 -8.43 2.54 9.88
CA HIS A 238 -6.99 2.75 10.05
C HIS A 238 -6.24 2.47 8.75
N ILE A 239 -6.54 1.36 8.06
CA ILE A 239 -5.91 1.02 6.77
C ILE A 239 -6.11 2.14 5.75
N MET A 240 -7.36 2.60 5.57
CA MET A 240 -7.68 3.69 4.64
C MET A 240 -6.95 4.98 5.02
N GLY A 241 -6.85 5.28 6.32
CA GLY A 241 -6.09 6.42 6.81
C GLY A 241 -4.58 6.30 6.60
N VAL A 242 -4.00 5.11 6.72
CA VAL A 242 -2.57 4.87 6.44
C VAL A 242 -2.27 5.09 4.96
N ILE A 243 -3.12 4.57 4.08
CA ILE A 243 -2.99 4.76 2.63
C ILE A 243 -3.12 6.26 2.29
N GLU A 244 -4.19 6.89 2.74
CA GLU A 244 -4.50 8.28 2.40
C GLU A 244 -3.41 9.25 2.85
N ASN A 245 -2.90 9.09 4.08
CA ASN A 245 -1.93 10.00 4.67
C ASN A 245 -0.48 9.72 4.25
N SER A 246 -0.22 8.65 3.48
CA SER A 246 1.13 8.34 3.01
C SER A 246 1.64 9.41 2.05
N GLN A 247 2.90 9.84 2.24
CA GLN A 247 3.62 10.72 1.32
C GLN A 247 4.56 9.93 0.39
N LEU A 248 4.66 8.62 0.59
CA LEU A 248 5.56 7.73 -0.14
C LEU A 248 5.00 7.27 -1.48
N ILE A 249 3.68 7.43 -1.68
CA ILE A 249 2.94 6.93 -2.85
C ILE A 249 2.07 8.03 -3.46
N SER A 250 1.90 7.96 -4.77
CA SER A 250 1.02 8.84 -5.55
C SER A 250 -0.46 8.62 -5.24
N GLU A 251 -1.31 9.60 -5.56
CA GLU A 251 -2.76 9.47 -5.44
C GLU A 251 -3.33 8.28 -6.22
N LYS A 252 -2.74 7.96 -7.38
CA LYS A 252 -3.12 6.80 -8.18
C LYS A 252 -2.84 5.50 -7.45
N GLU A 253 -1.66 5.37 -6.85
CA GLU A 253 -1.29 4.19 -6.05
C GLU A 253 -2.16 4.08 -4.79
N LYS A 254 -2.50 5.21 -4.14
CA LYS A 254 -3.44 5.23 -3.02
C LYS A 254 -4.79 4.64 -3.42
N TYR A 255 -5.30 5.03 -4.58
CA TYR A 255 -6.57 4.49 -5.07
C TYR A 255 -6.50 3.00 -5.41
N GLU A 256 -5.45 2.53 -6.08
CA GLU A 256 -5.29 1.10 -6.39
C GLU A 256 -5.14 0.27 -5.12
N LEU A 257 -4.33 0.70 -4.15
CA LEU A 257 -4.20 0.01 -2.87
C LEU A 257 -5.52 -0.02 -2.09
N SER A 258 -6.27 1.09 -2.04
CA SER A 258 -7.58 1.12 -1.40
C SER A 258 -8.61 0.25 -2.14
N LYS A 259 -8.48 0.12 -3.46
CA LYS A 259 -9.28 -0.80 -4.28
C LYS A 259 -8.94 -2.25 -3.95
N ASP A 260 -7.69 -2.61 -3.71
CA ASP A 260 -7.32 -3.97 -3.26
C ASP A 260 -7.98 -4.32 -1.93
N ILE A 261 -8.07 -3.36 -1.01
CA ILE A 261 -8.84 -3.55 0.24
C ILE A 261 -10.32 -3.73 -0.05
N ARG A 262 -10.91 -2.87 -0.89
CA ARG A 262 -12.33 -2.92 -1.23
C ARG A 262 -12.73 -4.23 -1.91
N ILE A 263 -11.88 -4.78 -2.78
CA ILE A 263 -12.16 -6.05 -3.50
C ILE A 263 -12.23 -7.24 -2.53
N GLN A 264 -11.55 -7.18 -1.39
CA GLN A 264 -11.66 -8.21 -0.35
C GLN A 264 -12.97 -8.13 0.45
N MET A 265 -13.70 -7.00 0.40
CA MET A 265 -14.97 -6.84 1.10
C MET A 265 -16.10 -7.46 0.29
N SER A 266 -16.89 -8.32 0.95
CA SER A 266 -18.16 -8.79 0.38
C SER A 266 -19.14 -7.63 0.14
N PRO A 267 -20.13 -7.78 -0.76
CA PRO A 267 -21.19 -6.79 -0.94
C PRO A 267 -21.91 -6.46 0.38
N GLN A 268 -22.16 -7.48 1.22
CA GLN A 268 -22.78 -7.32 2.53
C GLN A 268 -21.91 -6.47 3.47
N GLU A 269 -20.59 -6.65 3.49
CA GLU A 269 -19.67 -5.78 4.24
C GLU A 269 -19.74 -4.33 3.78
N GLN A 270 -19.78 -4.09 2.47
CA GLN A 270 -19.89 -2.73 1.93
C GLN A 270 -21.22 -2.07 2.31
N ILE A 271 -22.31 -2.85 2.31
CA ILE A 271 -23.63 -2.39 2.76
C ILE A 271 -23.62 -2.09 4.27
N ILE A 272 -23.08 -2.97 5.09
CA ILE A 272 -23.03 -2.76 6.55
C ILE A 272 -22.11 -1.57 6.88
N LEU A 273 -21.02 -1.36 6.12
CA LEU A 273 -20.20 -0.14 6.22
C LEU A 273 -21.00 1.11 5.82
N LEU A 274 -21.80 1.06 4.74
CA LEU A 274 -22.67 2.16 4.35
C LEU A 274 -23.61 2.50 5.49
N VAL A 275 -24.32 1.52 6.04
CA VAL A 275 -25.28 1.74 7.13
C VAL A 275 -24.57 2.22 8.40
N ASN A 276 -23.41 1.68 8.75
CA ASN A 276 -22.59 2.18 9.85
C ASN A 276 -22.27 3.68 9.66
N SER A 277 -21.92 4.09 8.44
CA SER A 277 -21.64 5.49 8.09
C SER A 277 -22.87 6.41 8.13
N LEU A 278 -24.08 5.89 8.29
CA LEU A 278 -25.28 6.68 8.54
C LEU A 278 -25.48 6.99 10.03
N THR A 279 -24.78 6.27 10.90
CA THR A 279 -24.85 6.43 12.36
C THR A 279 -23.68 7.26 12.88
N GLU A 280 -23.77 7.69 14.15
CA GLU A 280 -22.67 8.36 14.86
C GLU A 280 -21.38 7.51 14.92
N ASN A 281 -21.51 6.18 14.90
CA ASN A 281 -20.37 5.28 15.00
C ASN A 281 -19.48 5.37 13.76
N GLY A 282 -20.07 5.69 12.61
CA GLY A 282 -19.39 5.80 11.33
C GLY A 282 -19.21 7.21 10.81
N GLU A 283 -19.61 8.26 11.56
CA GLU A 283 -19.58 9.65 11.10
C GLU A 283 -18.18 10.10 10.62
N LYS A 284 -17.12 9.60 11.26
CA LYS A 284 -15.72 9.88 10.88
C LYS A 284 -15.38 9.46 9.46
N TRP A 285 -16.04 8.44 8.91
CA TRP A 285 -15.88 8.03 7.52
C TRP A 285 -16.36 9.12 6.55
N ASN A 286 -17.46 9.79 6.89
CA ASN A 286 -18.04 10.86 6.08
C ASN A 286 -17.15 12.11 6.12
N THR A 287 -16.71 12.51 7.33
CA THR A 287 -15.89 13.73 7.49
C THR A 287 -14.54 13.62 6.78
N LYS A 288 -13.93 12.42 6.76
CA LYS A 288 -12.69 12.18 6.01
C LYS A 288 -12.90 11.91 4.51
N GLY A 289 -14.09 11.45 4.14
CA GLY A 289 -14.46 11.14 2.76
C GLY A 289 -13.93 9.82 2.22
N TYR A 290 -13.35 8.95 3.06
CA TYR A 290 -12.71 7.71 2.61
C TYR A 290 -13.66 6.82 1.80
N CYS A 291 -14.92 6.71 2.24
CA CYS A 291 -15.91 5.93 1.53
C CYS A 291 -16.17 6.43 0.11
N VAL A 292 -16.17 7.75 -0.09
CA VAL A 292 -16.42 8.40 -1.38
C VAL A 292 -15.18 8.31 -2.27
N ILE A 293 -14.02 8.81 -1.80
CA ILE A 293 -12.80 8.91 -2.62
C ILE A 293 -12.25 7.53 -3.03
N PHE A 294 -12.40 6.53 -2.17
CA PHE A 294 -11.98 5.16 -2.46
C PHE A 294 -13.13 4.27 -2.94
N LYS A 295 -14.29 4.84 -3.24
CA LYS A 295 -15.48 4.13 -3.74
C LYS A 295 -15.84 2.87 -2.94
N LEU A 296 -15.80 2.93 -1.60
CA LEU A 296 -15.97 1.74 -0.74
C LEU A 296 -17.37 1.11 -0.80
N PHE A 297 -18.33 1.78 -1.43
CA PHE A 297 -19.71 1.32 -1.61
C PHE A 297 -20.00 0.82 -3.04
N ARG A 298 -18.96 0.46 -3.81
CA ARG A 298 -19.07 0.15 -5.24
C ARG A 298 -20.06 -0.97 -5.57
N ASN A 299 -20.22 -1.95 -4.68
CA ASN A 299 -21.07 -3.13 -4.93
C ASN A 299 -22.41 -3.06 -4.18
N VAL A 300 -22.80 -1.89 -3.70
CA VAL A 300 -24.03 -1.69 -2.91
C VAL A 300 -25.29 -1.62 -3.77
N ASN A 301 -25.17 -1.28 -5.06
CA ASN A 301 -26.29 -1.12 -5.99
C ASN A 301 -26.79 -2.43 -6.62
N ALA A 302 -26.22 -3.58 -6.26
CA ALA A 302 -26.72 -4.86 -6.75
C ALA A 302 -28.15 -5.03 -6.22
N LYS A 303 -29.13 -5.08 -7.15
CA LYS A 303 -30.59 -5.19 -6.90
C LYS A 303 -31.01 -6.38 -6.01
N GLU A 304 -30.06 -7.18 -5.55
CA GLU A 304 -30.22 -8.32 -4.65
C GLU A 304 -30.40 -7.91 -3.18
N TYR A 305 -30.00 -6.69 -2.79
CA TYR A 305 -29.93 -6.29 -1.39
C TYR A 305 -30.92 -5.16 -1.07
N PHE A 306 -31.89 -5.42 -0.17
CA PHE A 306 -33.03 -4.57 0.18
C PHE A 306 -33.95 -4.26 -1.03
N ARG A 307 -34.96 -5.10 -1.26
CA ARG A 307 -35.92 -4.96 -2.38
C ARG A 307 -36.64 -3.61 -2.42
N ASP A 308 -36.76 -2.95 -1.27
CA ASP A 308 -37.59 -1.75 -1.09
C ASP A 308 -36.77 -0.45 -0.95
N VAL A 309 -35.43 -0.50 -0.99
CA VAL A 309 -34.56 0.68 -0.78
C VAL A 309 -33.56 0.85 -1.90
N ASP A 310 -33.51 2.04 -2.50
CA ASP A 310 -32.42 2.41 -3.39
C ASP A 310 -31.19 2.89 -2.60
N LEU A 311 -30.32 1.94 -2.24
CA LEU A 311 -29.08 2.26 -1.57
C LEU A 311 -28.14 3.12 -2.43
N SER A 312 -28.32 3.14 -3.76
CA SER A 312 -27.52 3.98 -4.66
C SER A 312 -27.81 5.45 -4.45
N ASP A 313 -29.08 5.82 -4.21
CA ASP A 313 -29.46 7.20 -3.90
C ASP A 313 -28.77 7.71 -2.62
N ILE A 314 -28.71 6.87 -1.58
CA ILE A 314 -28.00 7.21 -0.33
C ILE A 314 -26.52 7.49 -0.61
N VAL A 315 -25.89 6.67 -1.45
CA VAL A 315 -24.48 6.87 -1.85
C VAL A 315 -24.32 8.15 -2.67
N TYR A 316 -25.22 8.46 -3.60
CA TYR A 316 -25.18 9.71 -4.37
C TYR A 316 -25.30 10.93 -3.46
N ARG A 317 -26.25 10.94 -2.51
CA ARG A 317 -26.36 12.01 -1.50
C ARG A 317 -25.10 12.16 -0.67
N LYS A 318 -24.43 11.06 -0.32
CA LYS A 318 -23.12 11.12 0.38
C LYS A 318 -22.02 11.72 -0.49
N ILE A 319 -21.99 11.40 -1.78
CA ILE A 319 -21.03 11.99 -2.73
C ILE A 319 -21.27 13.50 -2.83
N ASP A 320 -22.53 13.92 -2.99
CA ASP A 320 -22.92 15.33 -3.08
C ASP A 320 -22.52 16.10 -1.82
N ASN A 321 -22.88 15.59 -0.64
CA ASN A 321 -22.53 16.21 0.63
C ASN A 321 -21.00 16.34 0.82
N TYR A 322 -20.22 15.38 0.31
CA TYR A 322 -18.77 15.44 0.38
C TYR A 322 -18.18 16.47 -0.59
N ASP A 323 -18.69 16.53 -1.83
CA ASP A 323 -18.21 17.43 -2.87
C ASP A 323 -18.37 18.91 -2.50
N VAL A 324 -19.52 19.29 -1.91
CA VAL A 324 -19.80 20.67 -1.45
C VAL A 324 -18.66 21.23 -0.60
N CYS A 325 -18.07 20.40 0.27
CA CYS A 325 -17.01 20.82 1.18
C CYS A 325 -15.59 20.47 0.69
N ASN A 326 -15.43 19.49 -0.22
CA ASN A 326 -14.13 18.88 -0.54
C ASN A 326 -13.90 18.64 -2.05
N SER A 327 -14.54 19.40 -2.94
CA SER A 327 -14.48 19.21 -4.40
C SER A 327 -13.07 19.05 -4.97
N ASN A 328 -12.10 19.87 -4.52
CA ASN A 328 -10.71 19.77 -4.96
C ASN A 328 -10.06 18.42 -4.61
N LYS A 329 -10.39 17.88 -3.44
CA LYS A 329 -9.88 16.57 -3.01
C LYS A 329 -10.55 15.46 -3.81
N LEU A 330 -11.86 15.54 -4.03
CA LEU A 330 -12.59 14.56 -4.83
C LEU A 330 -12.05 14.48 -6.27
N LYS A 331 -11.76 15.64 -6.88
CA LYS A 331 -11.16 15.75 -8.23
C LYS A 331 -9.85 14.98 -8.38
N LYS A 332 -9.00 14.94 -7.35
CA LYS A 332 -7.76 14.14 -7.39
C LYS A 332 -8.01 12.64 -7.53
N TYR A 333 -9.11 12.15 -6.97
CA TYR A 333 -9.50 10.74 -6.97
C TYR A 333 -10.48 10.38 -8.09
N GLN A 334 -10.80 11.31 -8.99
CA GLN A 334 -11.62 11.05 -10.17
C GLN A 334 -10.80 10.39 -11.31
N PHE A 335 -9.47 10.38 -11.27
CA PHE A 335 -8.54 9.66 -12.19
C PHE A 335 -8.78 9.75 -13.70
N ARG A 336 -9.61 10.68 -14.15
CA ARG A 336 -9.81 11.19 -15.52
C ARG A 336 -10.38 12.61 -15.33
N GLU A 337 -10.31 13.48 -16.34
CA GLU A 337 -11.10 14.72 -16.38
C GLU A 337 -12.59 14.36 -16.49
N GLN A 338 -13.15 13.71 -15.46
CA GLN A 338 -14.54 13.34 -15.38
C GLN A 338 -15.22 14.29 -14.39
N ASP A 339 -16.33 14.86 -14.82
CA ASP A 339 -17.19 15.66 -13.94
C ASP A 339 -17.83 14.80 -12.83
N LEU A 340 -18.50 15.47 -11.89
CA LEU A 340 -19.13 14.81 -10.74
C LEU A 340 -20.19 13.79 -11.17
N ASP A 341 -20.95 14.09 -12.22
CA ASP A 341 -22.00 13.21 -12.74
C ASP A 341 -21.42 11.94 -13.36
N SER A 342 -20.34 12.07 -14.12
CA SER A 342 -19.57 10.94 -14.64
C SER A 342 -18.96 10.12 -13.51
N PHE A 343 -18.44 10.77 -12.46
CA PHE A 343 -17.92 10.06 -11.29
C PHE A 343 -19.00 9.23 -10.58
N LYS A 344 -20.20 9.80 -10.38
CA LYS A 344 -21.36 9.11 -9.80
C LYS A 344 -21.78 7.92 -10.66
N LYS A 345 -21.94 8.13 -11.97
CA LYS A 345 -22.30 7.05 -12.91
C LYS A 345 -21.28 5.91 -12.87
N ASN A 346 -19.99 6.25 -12.88
CA ASN A 346 -18.89 5.30 -12.83
C ASN A 346 -18.61 4.78 -11.41
N TYR A 347 -19.38 5.18 -10.40
CA TYR A 347 -19.14 4.78 -9.02
C TYR A 347 -19.38 3.29 -8.84
N PHE A 348 -20.41 2.76 -9.52
CA PHE A 348 -20.87 1.39 -9.39
C PHE A 348 -20.54 0.47 -10.58
N GLU A 349 -19.92 0.98 -11.65
CA GLU A 349 -19.57 0.15 -12.80
C GLU A 349 -18.64 -1.00 -12.38
N ILE A 350 -18.88 -2.23 -12.84
CA ILE A 350 -17.99 -3.37 -12.65
C ILE A 350 -16.96 -3.32 -13.79
N ILE A 351 -15.65 -3.30 -13.47
CA ILE A 351 -14.57 -3.45 -14.46
C ILE A 351 -14.25 -4.93 -14.58
#